data_AF-A0A915PJG3-F1
#
_entry.id   AF-A0A915PJG3-F1
#
_cell.length_a   1.000
_cell.length_b   1.000
_cell.length_c   1.000
_cell.angle_alpha   90.00
_cell.angle_beta   90.00
_cell.angle_gamma   90.00
#
_symmetry.space_group_name_H-M   'P 1'
#
loop_
_entity.id
_entity.type
_entity.pdbx_description
1 polymer ?
#
loop_
_entity_poly.entity_id
_entity_poly.type
_entity_poly.pdbx_seq_one_letter_code
_entity_poly.pdbx_strand_id
1 'polypeptide(L)'
;MLQQTISLAAFFIVISANVAELQNSACEQLIECYVKSRAKEEECLMHNKNECWNESLQTELKGLNNERISFYENCLREKSPIAMNIENAKKRAKCSAILQKNAIKQGKVGMNEKGRGYRKNRRSVHKDKKSNAQQKLCFREARKLKSYCGQLSKCCTINKLCKVNTQIGEKITAKRMEIKEAYEKCQLEHSGSTKGGRKNKRGRRRKSKHSDLDT
;
A
#
# COMPACT_ATOMS: atom_id res chain seq x y z
N MET A 1 28.53 -32.21 38.33
CA MET A 1 27.25 -31.49 38.47
C MET A 1 27.36 -30.01 38.09
N LEU A 2 28.29 -29.23 38.67
CA LEU A 2 28.42 -27.77 38.40
C LEU A 2 28.73 -27.39 36.93
N GLN A 3 29.48 -28.22 36.20
CA GLN A 3 29.90 -27.89 34.83
C GLN A 3 28.79 -28.10 33.78
N GLN A 4 27.86 -29.04 34.03
CA GLN A 4 26.68 -29.25 33.17
C GLN A 4 25.65 -28.12 33.34
N THR A 5 25.47 -27.58 34.56
CA THR A 5 24.54 -26.48 34.81
C THR A 5 25.02 -25.16 34.19
N ILE A 6 26.34 -24.88 34.23
CA ILE A 6 26.92 -23.69 33.58
C ILE A 6 26.76 -23.75 32.05
N SER A 7 26.97 -24.93 31.44
CA SER A 7 26.87 -25.10 30.00
C SER A 7 25.43 -24.96 29.49
N LEU A 8 24.45 -25.51 30.23
CA LEU A 8 23.02 -25.34 29.92
C LEU A 8 22.58 -23.88 30.07
N ALA A 9 22.99 -23.20 31.14
CA ALA A 9 22.66 -21.79 31.35
C ALA A 9 23.23 -20.91 30.23
N ALA A 10 24.47 -21.14 29.79
CA ALA A 10 25.06 -20.44 28.65
C ALA A 10 24.30 -20.71 27.34
N PHE A 11 23.88 -21.95 27.08
CA PHE A 11 23.05 -22.27 25.92
C PHE A 11 21.69 -21.57 25.95
N PHE A 12 21.02 -21.53 27.09
CA PHE A 12 19.75 -20.81 27.24
C PHE A 12 19.91 -19.30 27.06
N ILE A 13 20.98 -18.69 27.58
CA ILE A 13 21.27 -17.26 27.42
C ILE A 13 21.50 -16.92 25.93
N VAL A 14 22.30 -17.72 25.23
CA VAL A 14 22.57 -17.50 23.79
C VAL A 14 21.31 -17.68 22.94
N ILE A 15 20.49 -18.69 23.22
CA ILE A 15 19.22 -18.89 22.50
C ILE A 15 18.25 -17.73 22.78
N SER A 16 18.21 -17.22 24.01
CA SER A 16 17.32 -16.12 24.40
C SER A 16 17.72 -14.80 23.75
N ALA A 17 19.02 -14.49 23.69
CA ALA A 17 19.54 -13.28 23.08
C ALA A 17 19.23 -13.21 21.56
N ASN A 18 19.50 -14.31 20.83
CA ASN A 18 19.24 -14.40 19.40
C ASN A 18 17.74 -14.25 19.04
N VAL A 19 16.84 -14.63 19.96
CA VAL A 19 15.39 -14.55 19.73
C VAL A 19 14.83 -13.17 20.07
N ALA A 20 15.31 -12.52 21.12
CA ALA A 20 14.97 -11.14 21.45
C ALA A 20 15.41 -10.16 20.33
N GLU A 21 16.61 -10.39 19.78
CA GLU A 21 17.14 -9.64 18.64
C GLU A 21 16.27 -9.79 17.39
N LEU A 22 15.76 -11.01 17.12
CA LEU A 22 14.88 -11.27 16.00
C LEU A 22 13.54 -10.50 16.09
N GLN A 23 13.00 -10.32 17.29
CA GLN A 23 11.72 -9.62 17.47
C GLN A 23 11.83 -8.12 17.41
N ASN A 24 12.86 -7.55 18.03
CA ASN A 24 13.19 -6.15 17.87
C ASN A 24 13.41 -5.84 16.39
N SER A 25 14.13 -6.71 15.67
CA SER A 25 14.30 -6.57 14.22
C SER A 25 12.97 -6.61 13.44
N ALA A 26 11.97 -7.38 13.90
CA ALA A 26 10.68 -7.48 13.22
C ALA A 26 9.82 -6.23 13.40
N CYS A 27 9.83 -5.64 14.59
CA CYS A 27 9.13 -4.39 14.89
C CYS A 27 9.81 -3.19 14.21
N GLU A 28 11.14 -3.14 14.18
CA GLU A 28 11.90 -2.13 13.44
C GLU A 28 11.67 -2.21 11.93
N GLN A 29 11.77 -3.42 11.35
CA GLN A 29 11.46 -3.62 9.93
C GLN A 29 10.01 -3.28 9.59
N LEU A 30 9.08 -3.46 10.53
CA LEU A 30 7.69 -3.06 10.36
C LEU A 30 7.54 -1.54 10.27
N ILE A 31 8.21 -0.80 11.16
CA ILE A 31 8.25 0.67 11.15
C ILE A 31 8.81 1.14 9.80
N GLU A 32 9.99 0.65 9.40
CA GLU A 32 10.58 0.99 8.10
C GLU A 32 9.66 0.65 6.92
N CYS A 33 8.99 -0.50 6.99
CA CYS A 33 8.08 -0.92 5.94
C CYS A 33 6.93 0.07 5.76
N TYR A 34 6.34 0.56 6.86
CA TYR A 34 5.27 1.55 6.78
C TYR A 34 5.77 2.89 6.21
N VAL A 35 6.97 3.34 6.58
CA VAL A 35 7.60 4.52 5.96
C VAL A 35 7.78 4.32 4.45
N LYS A 36 8.38 3.20 4.02
CA LYS A 36 8.61 2.87 2.60
C LYS A 36 7.29 2.73 1.83
N SER A 37 6.30 2.07 2.42
CA SER A 37 4.97 1.89 1.80
C SER A 37 4.26 3.22 1.59
N ARG A 38 4.37 4.17 2.54
CA ARG A 38 3.82 5.51 2.41
C ARG A 38 4.48 6.30 1.29
N ALA A 39 5.80 6.38 1.31
CA ALA A 39 6.56 7.10 0.30
C ALA A 39 6.20 6.59 -1.12
N LYS A 40 6.03 5.26 -1.27
CA LYS A 40 5.59 4.67 -2.54
C LYS A 40 4.15 5.01 -2.90
N GLU A 41 3.23 5.03 -1.93
CA GLU A 41 1.84 5.42 -2.18
C GLU A 41 1.74 6.90 -2.61
N GLU A 42 2.51 7.79 -1.98
CA GLU A 42 2.62 9.20 -2.37
C GLU A 42 3.20 9.36 -3.78
N GLU A 43 4.30 8.65 -4.10
CA GLU A 43 4.89 8.61 -5.44
C GLU A 43 3.84 8.25 -6.50
N CYS A 44 2.98 7.27 -6.23
CA CYS A 44 1.96 6.84 -7.20
C CYS A 44 0.80 7.84 -7.36
N LEU A 45 0.51 8.65 -6.33
CA LEU A 45 -0.60 9.61 -6.33
C LEU A 45 -0.25 10.94 -7.03
N MET A 46 1.03 11.30 -7.12
CA MET A 46 1.49 12.56 -7.76
C MET A 46 1.05 12.71 -9.23
N HIS A 47 0.69 11.61 -9.90
CA HIS A 47 0.26 11.60 -11.30
C HIS A 47 -1.26 11.60 -11.50
N ASN A 48 -2.06 11.73 -10.44
CA ASN A 48 -3.52 11.54 -10.48
C ASN A 48 -4.35 12.80 -10.17
N LYS A 49 -3.78 13.99 -10.38
CA LYS A 49 -4.52 15.25 -10.29
C LYS A 49 -5.39 15.41 -11.54
N ASN A 50 -6.71 15.35 -11.37
CA ASN A 50 -7.70 15.69 -12.40
C ASN A 50 -8.48 16.94 -11.99
N GLU A 51 -9.36 17.43 -12.86
CA GLU A 51 -10.13 18.67 -12.64
C GLU A 51 -10.95 18.65 -11.33
N CYS A 52 -11.45 17.49 -10.91
CA CYS A 52 -12.18 17.30 -9.66
C CYS A 52 -11.30 17.00 -8.44
N TRP A 53 -9.98 17.20 -8.54
CA TRP A 53 -9.05 16.98 -7.43
C TRP A 53 -9.10 18.13 -6.42
N ASN A 54 -9.62 17.87 -5.22
CA ASN A 54 -9.60 18.85 -4.13
C ASN A 54 -8.29 18.74 -3.31
N GLU A 55 -7.37 19.68 -3.51
CA GLU A 55 -6.05 19.66 -2.86
C GLU A 55 -6.12 19.87 -1.33
N SER A 56 -7.07 20.68 -0.84
CA SER A 56 -7.28 20.91 0.58
C SER A 56 -7.70 19.63 1.30
N LEU A 57 -8.75 18.94 0.82
CA LEU A 57 -9.21 17.69 1.43
C LEU A 57 -8.15 16.59 1.39
N GLN A 58 -7.37 16.52 0.32
CA GLN A 58 -6.29 15.55 0.17
C GLN A 58 -5.13 15.83 1.12
N THR A 59 -4.82 17.11 1.36
CA THR A 59 -3.81 17.54 2.34
C THR A 59 -4.26 17.22 3.76
N GLU A 60 -5.52 17.46 4.10
CA GLU A 60 -6.08 17.09 5.40
C GLU A 60 -6.07 15.58 5.63
N LEU A 61 -6.48 14.80 4.63
CA LEU A 61 -6.40 13.33 4.68
C LEU A 61 -4.94 12.88 4.87
N LYS A 62 -3.98 13.53 4.20
CA LYS A 62 -2.54 13.25 4.40
C LYS A 62 -2.12 13.54 5.83
N GLY A 63 -2.54 14.67 6.40
CA GLY A 63 -2.29 15.03 7.80
C GLY A 63 -2.79 13.97 8.78
N LEU A 64 -4.05 13.53 8.64
CA LEU A 64 -4.64 12.49 9.49
C LEU A 64 -3.92 11.14 9.37
N ASN A 65 -3.50 10.75 8.16
CA ASN A 65 -2.72 9.53 7.97
C ASN A 65 -1.33 9.64 8.61
N ASN A 66 -0.67 10.80 8.51
CA ASN A 66 0.61 11.04 9.15
C ASN A 66 0.50 11.00 10.68
N GLU A 67 -0.51 11.64 11.25
CA GLU A 67 -0.79 11.61 12.69
C GLU A 67 -1.01 10.18 13.20
N ARG A 68 -1.87 9.40 12.52
CA ARG A 68 -2.11 8.00 12.85
C ARG A 68 -0.83 7.19 12.87
N ILE A 69 0.04 7.43 11.89
CA ILE A 69 1.25 6.64 11.74
C ILE A 69 2.30 7.08 12.73
N SER A 70 2.48 8.37 13.00
CA SER A 70 3.35 8.85 14.07
C SER A 70 2.94 8.27 15.42
N PHE A 71 1.64 8.23 15.73
CA PHE A 71 1.14 7.56 16.94
C PHE A 71 1.54 6.08 16.99
N TYR A 72 1.33 5.37 15.89
CA TYR A 72 1.64 3.95 15.78
C TYR A 72 3.14 3.66 15.87
N GLU A 73 3.98 4.44 15.19
CA GLU A 73 5.44 4.34 15.19
C GLU A 73 6.02 4.65 16.57
N ASN A 74 5.54 5.71 17.22
CA ASN A 74 5.95 6.07 18.58
C ASN A 74 5.60 4.95 19.58
N CYS A 75 4.38 4.42 19.52
CA CYS A 75 3.99 3.30 20.37
C CYS A 75 4.86 2.06 20.13
N LEU A 76 5.16 1.73 18.87
CA LEU A 76 6.03 0.59 18.56
C LEU A 76 7.45 0.79 19.11
N ARG A 77 8.01 1.99 18.99
CA ARG A 77 9.34 2.31 19.53
C ARG A 77 9.37 2.22 21.05
N GLU A 78 8.37 2.81 21.71
CA GLU A 78 8.24 2.80 23.17
C GLU A 78 8.07 1.39 23.73
N LYS A 79 7.27 0.55 23.07
CA LYS A 79 6.98 -0.81 23.52
C LYS A 79 7.92 -1.87 22.98
N SER A 80 8.85 -1.55 22.08
CA SER A 80 9.82 -2.51 21.56
C SER A 80 10.61 -3.22 22.66
N PRO A 81 11.08 -2.54 23.73
CA PRO A 81 11.83 -3.20 24.80
C PRO A 81 11.06 -4.30 25.54
N ILE A 82 9.73 -4.23 25.55
CA ILE A 82 8.84 -5.22 26.20
C ILE A 82 8.30 -6.26 25.21
N ALA A 83 8.83 -6.32 23.98
CA ALA A 83 8.40 -7.30 23.00
C ALA A 83 8.67 -8.73 23.51
N MET A 84 7.60 -9.49 23.74
CA MET A 84 7.67 -10.87 24.19
C MET A 84 7.94 -11.83 23.04
N ASN A 85 8.78 -12.83 23.30
CA ASN A 85 9.16 -13.90 22.38
C ASN A 85 7.96 -14.59 21.72
N ILE A 86 8.08 -14.92 20.43
CA ILE A 86 7.09 -15.78 19.76
C ILE A 86 7.32 -17.21 20.27
N GLU A 87 6.43 -17.68 21.13
CA GLU A 87 6.46 -19.04 21.70
C GLU A 87 6.22 -20.11 20.63
N ASN A 88 5.29 -19.87 19.72
CA ASN A 88 4.94 -20.84 18.69
C ASN A 88 6.08 -21.00 17.67
N ALA A 89 6.76 -22.15 17.68
CA ALA A 89 7.90 -22.44 16.82
C ALA A 89 7.59 -22.31 15.31
N LYS A 90 6.40 -22.74 14.85
CA LYS A 90 5.98 -22.59 13.45
C LYS A 90 5.85 -21.11 13.06
N LYS A 91 5.26 -20.30 13.93
CA LYS A 91 5.13 -18.85 13.74
C LYS A 91 6.50 -18.18 13.76
N ARG A 92 7.40 -18.59 14.66
CA ARG A 92 8.78 -18.10 14.73
C ARG A 92 9.52 -18.36 13.42
N ALA A 93 9.55 -19.60 12.93
CA ALA A 93 10.19 -19.96 11.66
C ALA A 93 9.62 -19.17 10.47
N LYS A 94 8.29 -18.99 10.41
CA LYS A 94 7.64 -18.17 9.39
C LYS A 94 8.11 -16.71 9.43
N CYS A 95 8.24 -16.14 10.62
CA CYS A 95 8.72 -14.77 10.80
C CYS A 95 10.20 -14.63 10.42
N SER A 96 11.06 -15.56 10.84
CA SER A 96 12.47 -15.59 10.42
C SER A 96 12.60 -15.62 8.89
N ALA A 97 11.81 -16.44 8.20
CA ALA A 97 11.82 -16.50 6.74
C ALA A 97 11.36 -15.20 6.06
N ILE A 98 10.41 -14.47 6.66
CA ILE A 98 9.94 -13.16 6.16
C ILE A 98 11.05 -12.11 6.27
N LEU A 99 11.75 -12.08 7.40
CA LEU A 99 12.86 -11.14 7.65
C LEU A 99 14.05 -11.41 6.72
N GLN A 100 14.45 -12.68 6.57
CA GLN A 100 15.55 -13.07 5.68
C GLN A 100 15.27 -12.76 4.19
N LYS A 101 14.03 -12.96 3.72
CA LYS A 101 13.65 -12.68 2.33
C LYS A 101 13.82 -11.21 1.94
N ASN A 102 13.81 -10.28 2.90
CA ASN A 102 13.99 -8.86 2.62
C ASN A 102 15.45 -8.42 2.74
N ALA A 103 16.22 -8.98 3.67
CA ALA A 103 17.68 -8.79 3.69
C ALA A 103 18.31 -9.19 2.34
N ILE A 104 17.91 -10.34 1.78
CA ILE A 104 18.41 -10.83 0.49
C ILE A 104 18.00 -9.91 -0.67
N LYS A 105 16.80 -9.30 -0.62
CA LYS A 105 16.35 -8.36 -1.66
C LYS A 105 17.07 -7.02 -1.56
N GLN A 106 17.29 -6.50 -0.36
CA GLN A 106 18.03 -5.24 -0.17
C GLN A 106 19.50 -5.40 -0.61
N GLY A 107 20.16 -6.53 -0.31
CA GLY A 107 21.51 -6.82 -0.81
C GLY A 107 21.60 -6.96 -2.34
N LYS A 108 20.53 -7.41 -3.02
CA LYS A 108 20.48 -7.55 -4.49
C LYS A 108 20.08 -6.28 -5.23
N VAL A 109 19.55 -5.26 -4.56
CA VAL A 109 19.25 -3.96 -5.18
C VAL A 109 20.54 -3.17 -5.43
N GLY A 110 21.58 -3.36 -4.61
CA GLY A 110 22.90 -2.72 -4.80
C GLY A 110 23.74 -3.25 -5.97
N MET A 111 23.41 -4.42 -6.54
CA MET A 111 24.17 -5.01 -7.67
C MET A 111 23.48 -4.93 -9.04
N ASN A 112 22.22 -4.49 -9.11
CA ASN A 112 21.42 -4.55 -10.35
C ASN A 112 21.10 -3.18 -10.97
N GLU A 113 21.84 -2.13 -10.62
CA GLU A 113 21.67 -0.81 -11.24
C GLU A 113 22.41 -0.66 -12.58
N LYS A 114 23.33 -1.59 -12.92
CA LYS A 114 24.10 -1.57 -14.18
C LYS A 114 23.70 -2.64 -15.21
N GLY A 115 22.45 -3.13 -15.19
CA GLY A 115 22.04 -4.30 -15.98
C GLY A 115 20.81 -4.17 -16.87
N ARG A 116 20.15 -3.00 -16.98
CA ARG A 116 18.98 -2.83 -17.87
C ARG A 116 19.34 -2.14 -19.19
N GLY A 117 20.40 -2.62 -19.83
CA GLY A 117 20.70 -2.31 -21.23
C GLY A 117 19.95 -3.26 -22.16
N TYR A 118 19.23 -2.69 -23.13
CA TYR A 118 18.81 -3.31 -24.39
C TYR A 118 17.95 -4.59 -24.35
N ARG A 119 16.63 -4.40 -24.20
CA ARG A 119 15.67 -5.19 -25.00
C ARG A 119 14.93 -4.25 -25.94
N LYS A 120 15.37 -4.27 -27.21
CA LYS A 120 14.67 -3.67 -28.35
C LYS A 120 13.25 -4.23 -28.39
N ASN A 121 12.25 -3.41 -28.09
CA ASN A 121 10.90 -3.63 -28.56
C ASN A 121 10.43 -2.36 -29.27
N ARG A 122 10.62 -2.39 -30.59
CA ARG A 122 10.20 -1.40 -31.57
C ARG A 122 8.69 -1.54 -31.75
N ARG A 123 7.91 -0.82 -30.93
CA ARG A 123 6.53 -0.43 -31.27
C ARG A 123 6.41 1.04 -30.89
N SER A 124 5.91 1.86 -31.80
CA SER A 124 5.59 3.27 -31.57
C SER A 124 4.51 3.34 -30.49
N VAL A 125 4.92 3.45 -29.24
CA VAL A 125 4.01 3.62 -28.11
C VAL A 125 3.61 5.09 -28.10
N HIS A 126 2.37 5.38 -28.51
CA HIS A 126 1.68 6.63 -28.20
C HIS A 126 2.00 7.04 -26.76
N LYS A 127 2.57 8.24 -26.58
CA LYS A 127 3.10 8.76 -25.30
C LYS A 127 2.10 8.63 -24.14
N ASP A 128 0.79 8.66 -24.42
CA ASP A 128 -0.26 8.62 -23.40
C ASP A 128 -0.53 7.23 -22.80
N LYS A 129 -0.21 6.14 -23.51
CA LYS A 129 -0.36 4.77 -22.96
C LYS A 129 0.76 4.39 -21.98
N LYS A 130 1.90 5.06 -22.04
CA LYS A 130 3.08 4.74 -21.22
C LYS A 130 2.93 5.20 -19.77
N SER A 131 2.30 6.36 -19.52
CA SER A 131 2.09 6.88 -18.15
C SER A 131 1.11 6.02 -17.35
N ASN A 132 0.00 5.59 -17.96
CA ASN A 132 -1.01 4.76 -17.30
C ASN A 132 -0.45 3.36 -16.95
N ALA A 133 0.32 2.74 -17.86
CA ALA A 133 0.98 1.47 -17.57
C ALA A 133 2.00 1.59 -16.42
N GLN A 134 2.79 2.67 -16.40
CA GLN A 134 3.75 2.94 -15.33
C GLN A 134 3.06 3.23 -13.98
N GLN A 135 1.95 3.97 -14.00
CA GLN A 135 1.15 4.26 -12.82
C GLN A 135 0.51 2.98 -12.25
N LYS A 136 -0.04 2.11 -13.11
CA LYS A 136 -0.54 0.79 -12.69
C LYS A 136 0.55 -0.07 -12.06
N LEU A 137 1.76 -0.04 -12.61
CA LEU A 137 2.91 -0.73 -12.03
C LEU A 137 3.27 -0.14 -10.66
N CYS A 138 3.27 1.19 -10.51
CA CYS A 138 3.52 1.86 -9.24
C CYS A 138 2.53 1.40 -8.16
N PHE A 139 1.21 1.46 -8.43
CA PHE A 139 0.21 1.00 -7.46
C PHE A 139 0.32 -0.50 -7.15
N ARG A 140 0.77 -1.32 -8.11
CA ARG A 140 1.04 -2.74 -7.86
C ARG A 140 2.22 -2.92 -6.89
N GLU A 141 3.26 -2.11 -7.01
CA GLU A 141 4.40 -2.10 -6.07
C GLU A 141 3.99 -1.60 -4.68
N ALA A 142 3.23 -0.51 -4.61
CA ALA A 142 2.67 0.00 -3.35
C ALA A 142 1.84 -1.07 -2.63
N ARG A 143 0.98 -1.81 -3.35
CA ARG A 143 0.21 -2.93 -2.77
C ARG A 143 1.10 -4.07 -2.28
N LYS A 144 2.19 -4.38 -2.98
CA LYS A 144 3.16 -5.40 -2.54
C LYS A 144 3.84 -4.99 -1.24
N LEU A 145 4.27 -3.73 -1.13
CA LEU A 145 4.85 -3.17 0.10
C LEU A 145 3.85 -3.25 1.25
N LYS A 146 2.61 -2.79 1.04
CA LYS A 146 1.56 -2.86 2.05
C LYS A 146 1.28 -4.29 2.52
N SER A 147 1.22 -5.25 1.60
CA SER A 147 1.08 -6.67 1.94
C SER A 147 2.26 -7.18 2.75
N TYR A 148 3.48 -6.73 2.44
CA TYR A 148 4.67 -7.10 3.19
C TYR A 148 4.65 -6.53 4.62
N CYS A 149 4.28 -5.26 4.79
CA CYS A 149 4.11 -4.67 6.13
C CYS A 149 3.03 -5.43 6.92
N GLY A 150 1.95 -5.83 6.26
CA GLY A 150 0.92 -6.70 6.85
C GLY A 150 1.45 -8.06 7.33
N GLN A 151 2.44 -8.64 6.64
CA GLN A 151 3.10 -9.87 7.08
C GLN A 151 4.00 -9.62 8.30
N LEU A 152 4.84 -8.59 8.26
CA LEU A 152 5.69 -8.17 9.38
C LEU A 152 4.88 -7.83 10.64
N SER A 153 3.70 -7.23 10.46
CA SER A 153 2.80 -6.88 11.57
C SER A 153 2.35 -8.10 12.40
N LYS A 154 2.37 -9.30 11.82
CA LYS A 154 2.05 -10.54 12.53
C LYS A 154 3.23 -11.08 13.35
N CYS A 155 4.45 -10.61 13.04
CA CYS A 155 5.71 -10.99 13.65
C CYS A 155 6.12 -10.05 14.79
N CYS A 156 5.71 -8.78 14.74
CA CYS A 156 5.84 -7.86 15.86
C CYS A 156 4.73 -8.14 16.90
N THR A 157 5.09 -8.66 18.08
CA THR A 157 4.12 -9.11 19.10
C THR A 157 3.38 -7.95 19.76
N ILE A 158 4.03 -6.80 19.90
CA ILE A 158 3.46 -5.56 20.45
C ILE A 158 2.56 -4.81 19.47
N ASN A 159 2.53 -5.18 18.19
CA ASN A 159 1.72 -4.50 17.17
C ASN A 159 0.24 -4.35 17.59
N LYS A 160 -0.33 -5.39 18.19
CA LYS A 160 -1.73 -5.36 18.65
C LYS A 160 -1.98 -4.27 19.70
N LEU A 161 -1.01 -4.00 20.56
CA LEU A 161 -1.09 -2.98 21.60
C LEU A 161 -1.06 -1.56 21.01
N CYS A 162 -0.41 -1.38 19.86
CA CYS A 162 -0.26 -0.07 19.21
C CYS A 162 -1.34 0.24 18.16
N LYS A 163 -2.17 -0.73 17.79
CA LYS A 163 -3.11 -0.59 16.67
C LYS A 163 -4.36 0.23 17.01
N VAL A 164 -4.59 0.57 18.28
CA VAL A 164 -5.84 1.15 18.76
C VAL A 164 -5.73 2.68 18.78
N ASN A 165 -6.12 3.32 17.67
CA ASN A 165 -6.57 4.70 17.69
C ASN A 165 -7.84 4.80 16.82
N THR A 166 -8.96 4.43 17.42
CA THR A 166 -10.28 4.37 16.76
C THR A 166 -10.72 5.74 16.28
N GLN A 167 -10.49 6.78 17.08
CA GLN A 167 -10.86 8.17 16.76
C GLN A 167 -10.16 8.68 15.49
N ILE A 168 -8.83 8.51 15.36
CA ILE A 168 -8.14 8.91 14.12
C ILE A 168 -8.60 8.04 12.95
N GLY A 169 -8.88 6.76 13.18
CA GLY A 169 -9.43 5.85 12.16
C GLY A 169 -10.78 6.31 11.61
N GLU A 170 -11.68 6.78 12.49
CA GLU A 170 -12.98 7.34 12.14
C GLU A 170 -12.82 8.64 11.35
N LYS A 171 -11.96 9.57 11.81
CA LYS A 171 -11.65 10.81 11.09
C LYS A 171 -11.13 10.55 9.67
N ILE A 172 -10.21 9.60 9.51
CA ILE A 172 -9.70 9.19 8.18
C ILE A 172 -10.83 8.66 7.30
N THR A 173 -11.73 7.86 7.86
CA THR A 173 -12.84 7.26 7.11
C THR A 173 -13.84 8.33 6.68
N ALA A 174 -14.22 9.24 7.59
CA ALA A 174 -15.09 10.39 7.30
C ALA A 174 -14.47 11.28 6.21
N LYS A 175 -13.19 11.64 6.33
CA LYS A 175 -12.50 12.49 5.33
C LYS A 175 -12.40 11.83 3.96
N ARG A 176 -12.28 10.49 3.88
CA ARG A 176 -12.35 9.74 2.61
C ARG A 176 -13.74 9.79 1.97
N MET A 177 -14.80 9.75 2.78
CA MET A 177 -16.17 9.91 2.28
C MET A 177 -16.40 11.33 1.75
N GLU A 178 -15.93 12.34 2.48
CA GLU A 178 -16.00 13.75 2.06
C GLU A 178 -15.28 14.00 0.71
N ILE A 179 -14.07 13.44 0.54
CA ILE A 179 -13.36 13.49 -0.75
C ILE A 179 -14.18 12.85 -1.86
N LYS A 180 -14.79 11.69 -1.59
CA LYS A 180 -15.59 10.97 -2.58
C LYS A 180 -16.81 11.77 -2.99
N GLU A 181 -17.54 12.35 -2.03
CA GLU A 181 -18.72 13.17 -2.27
C GLU A 181 -18.38 14.45 -3.05
N ALA A 182 -17.31 15.15 -2.67
CA ALA A 182 -16.83 16.32 -3.40
C ALA A 182 -16.47 15.99 -4.85
N TYR A 183 -15.81 14.84 -5.06
CA TYR A 183 -15.45 14.35 -6.38
C TYR A 183 -16.68 14.02 -7.24
N GLU A 184 -17.65 13.29 -6.67
CA GLU A 184 -18.90 12.92 -7.36
C GLU A 184 -19.72 14.16 -7.72
N LYS A 185 -19.81 15.14 -6.82
CA LYS A 185 -20.49 16.42 -7.08
C LYS A 185 -19.86 17.18 -8.25
N CYS A 186 -18.53 17.31 -8.24
CA CYS A 186 -17.80 17.94 -9.35
C CYS A 186 -18.05 17.21 -10.69
N GLN A 187 -17.99 15.87 -10.70
CA GLN A 187 -18.30 15.10 -11.92
C GLN A 187 -19.73 15.31 -12.43
N LEU A 188 -20.70 15.43 -11.53
CA LEU A 188 -22.10 15.70 -11.88
C LEU A 188 -22.27 17.10 -12.47
N GLU A 189 -21.58 18.11 -11.95
CA GLU A 189 -21.59 19.48 -12.49
C GLU A 189 -20.98 19.53 -13.91
N HIS A 190 -19.88 18.80 -14.15
CA HIS A 190 -19.27 18.70 -15.49
C HIS A 190 -20.09 17.87 -16.49
N SER A 191 -20.82 16.85 -16.04
CA SER A 191 -21.67 16.04 -16.92
C SER A 191 -23.07 16.65 -17.16
N GLY A 192 -23.55 17.49 -16.23
CA GLY A 192 -24.79 18.26 -16.36
C GLY A 192 -24.68 19.44 -17.33
N SER A 193 -23.50 20.04 -17.47
CA SER A 193 -23.24 21.18 -18.36
C SER A 193 -23.18 20.79 -19.86
N THR A 194 -23.17 19.50 -20.21
CA THR A 194 -23.26 19.04 -21.61
C THR A 194 -24.71 18.76 -22.10
N LYS A 195 -25.74 18.98 -21.27
CA LYS A 195 -27.15 18.85 -21.68
C LYS A 195 -27.76 20.17 -22.14
N GLY A 196 -27.06 20.86 -23.05
CA GLY A 196 -27.54 22.10 -23.70
C GLY A 196 -27.64 22.03 -25.23
N GLY A 197 -27.56 20.84 -25.84
CA GLY A 197 -27.42 20.77 -27.31
C GLY A 197 -27.73 19.42 -27.97
N ARG A 198 -28.86 18.77 -27.64
CA ARG A 198 -29.43 17.74 -28.53
C ARG A 198 -30.89 18.08 -28.84
N LYS A 199 -31.07 19.13 -29.65
CA LYS A 199 -32.33 19.36 -30.37
C LYS A 199 -32.54 18.22 -31.37
N ASN A 200 -33.59 17.44 -31.13
CA ASN A 200 -34.52 16.86 -32.09
C ASN A 200 -33.99 16.50 -33.49
N LYS A 201 -33.76 15.21 -33.72
CA LYS A 201 -34.14 14.56 -34.99
C LYS A 201 -34.80 13.20 -34.71
N ARG A 202 -36.03 13.25 -34.18
CA ARG A 202 -37.03 12.19 -34.41
C ARG A 202 -38.17 12.81 -35.23
N GLY A 203 -38.29 12.37 -36.49
CA GLY A 203 -39.58 12.19 -37.16
C GLY A 203 -40.02 13.21 -38.21
N ARG A 204 -39.84 12.88 -39.50
CA ARG A 204 -40.86 12.96 -40.57
C ARG A 204 -40.53 11.88 -41.62
N ARG A 205 -41.17 10.69 -41.58
CA ARG A 205 -42.43 10.26 -42.25
C ARG A 205 -42.42 10.35 -43.79
N ARG A 206 -42.41 9.18 -44.46
CA ARG A 206 -43.36 8.66 -45.48
C ARG A 206 -42.65 7.53 -46.26
N LYS A 207 -42.97 6.25 -46.04
CA LYS A 207 -44.05 5.45 -46.65
C LYS A 207 -43.93 5.35 -48.18
N SER A 208 -43.38 4.23 -48.67
CA SER A 208 -43.82 3.60 -49.92
C SER A 208 -43.65 2.08 -49.78
N LYS A 209 -44.76 1.36 -49.98
CA LYS A 209 -44.86 -0.09 -50.09
C LYS A 209 -44.39 -0.51 -51.50
N HIS A 210 -43.68 -1.62 -51.59
CA HIS A 210 -43.85 -2.71 -52.58
C HIS A 210 -43.10 -3.91 -51.98
N SER A 211 -43.72 -4.89 -51.31
CA SER A 211 -44.38 -6.10 -51.87
C SER A 211 -43.69 -6.65 -53.12
N ASP A 212 -42.97 -7.75 -52.90
CA ASP A 212 -42.84 -9.01 -53.68
C ASP A 212 -42.09 -9.97 -52.71
N LEU A 213 -42.72 -11.00 -52.08
CA LEU A 213 -42.98 -12.36 -52.59
C LEU A 213 -42.00 -12.76 -53.71
N ASP A 214 -41.28 -13.87 -53.71
CA ASP A 214 -41.37 -15.14 -53.00
C ASP A 214 -40.08 -15.90 -53.35
N THR A 215 -39.75 -16.93 -52.56
CA THR A 215 -39.01 -18.16 -52.94
C THR A 215 -37.69 -18.05 -53.71
#